data_AF-A0A4Q7XZK3-F1
#
_entry.id   AF-A0A4Q7XZK3-F1
#
_cell.length_a   1.000
_cell.length_b   1.000
_cell.length_c   1.000
_cell.angle_alpha   90.00
_cell.angle_beta   90.00
_cell.angle_gamma   90.00
#
_symmetry.space_group_name_H-M   'P 1'
#
loop_
_entity.id
_entity.type
_entity.pdbx_description
1 polymer ?
#
loop_
_entity_poly.entity_id
_entity_poly.type
_entity_poly.pdbx_seq_one_letter_code
_entity_poly.pdbx_strand_id
1 'polypeptide(L)'
;MKSTLALFSALLCLPLAGCNSHQPGVADSTPFSKPSEAPKLLPVKVAGKYGYMNTSGQLVINPQFDAAEAFSEGRAVICIGKPCDWFGKPGDSRWGYIDETGKMVVTPQYQSASGFKEGLASICTGDGCSGNDTAAGQSRGYIDRDGKVIIQPQFGIATDFHEGLAQVCIGKCDWTEGSGYNGKFGFIDHTGHFIINPIYDNAGDFENGLASITVGKGDDAKRGYIDKTGKVVWQPSN
;
A
#
# COMPACT_ATOMS: atom_id res chain seq x y z
N MET A 1 -38.66 -18.80 58.40
CA MET A 1 -39.90 -18.03 58.18
C MET A 1 -40.32 -18.23 56.72
N LYS A 2 -41.50 -18.85 56.53
CA LYS A 2 -42.44 -18.81 55.38
C LYS A 2 -41.84 -18.83 53.96
N SER A 3 -41.82 -20.00 53.30
CA SER A 3 -42.85 -20.52 52.37
C SER A 3 -42.77 -19.84 51.00
N THR A 4 -42.67 -20.53 49.86
CA THR A 4 -43.68 -21.44 49.25
C THR A 4 -42.94 -22.18 48.09
N LEU A 5 -42.85 -23.52 48.02
CA LEU A 5 -43.77 -24.46 47.32
C LEU A 5 -44.26 -23.93 45.95
N ALA A 6 -44.31 -24.67 44.83
CA ALA A 6 -44.47 -26.11 44.65
C ALA A 6 -44.48 -26.52 43.15
N LEU A 7 -43.98 -27.74 42.87
CA LEU A 7 -44.51 -28.81 41.97
C LEU A 7 -44.64 -28.55 40.44
N PHE A 8 -44.57 -29.49 39.48
CA PHE A 8 -44.83 -30.95 39.33
C PHE A 8 -43.89 -31.50 38.20
N SER A 9 -43.26 -32.69 38.26
CA SER A 9 -43.72 -34.00 37.70
C SER A 9 -44.43 -33.93 36.32
N ALA A 10 -44.26 -34.79 35.31
CA ALA A 10 -43.55 -36.05 35.11
C ALA A 10 -43.56 -36.42 33.59
N LEU A 11 -42.63 -37.32 33.22
CA LEU A 11 -42.68 -38.42 32.22
C LEU A 11 -43.12 -38.23 30.73
N LEU A 12 -42.20 -38.70 29.86
CA LEU A 12 -42.37 -39.65 28.74
C LEU A 12 -43.54 -39.49 27.74
N CYS A 13 -43.23 -39.33 26.45
CA CYS A 13 -43.35 -40.37 25.39
C CYS A 13 -43.22 -39.75 23.98
N LEU A 14 -42.28 -40.23 23.16
CA LEU A 14 -42.37 -40.23 21.69
C LEU A 14 -43.23 -41.47 21.28
N PRO A 15 -43.79 -41.64 20.04
CA PRO A 15 -43.27 -41.12 18.77
C PRO A 15 -44.31 -40.86 17.62
N LEU A 16 -43.76 -40.64 16.40
CA LEU A 16 -44.28 -40.90 15.03
C LEU A 16 -45.17 -39.88 14.27
N ALA A 17 -44.54 -39.32 13.23
CA ALA A 17 -44.93 -39.17 11.82
C ALA A 17 -46.42 -39.03 11.42
N GLY A 18 -46.72 -37.99 10.62
CA GLY A 18 -47.90 -37.97 9.73
C GLY A 18 -48.20 -36.62 9.05
N CYS A 19 -47.93 -36.55 7.75
CA CYS A 19 -48.63 -35.83 6.66
C CYS A 19 -49.02 -34.33 6.76
N ASN A 20 -48.26 -33.51 6.01
CA ASN A 20 -48.65 -32.68 4.86
C ASN A 20 -50.00 -31.92 4.86
N SER A 21 -49.95 -30.59 4.78
CA SER A 21 -50.76 -29.82 3.81
C SER A 21 -50.18 -28.42 3.57
N HIS A 22 -50.03 -28.10 2.29
CA HIS A 22 -49.54 -26.87 1.67
C HIS A 22 -50.11 -25.55 2.23
N GLN A 23 -49.24 -24.55 2.34
CA GLN A 23 -49.49 -23.21 1.78
C GLN A 23 -48.19 -22.66 1.13
N PRO A 24 -48.26 -22.03 -0.06
CA PRO A 24 -47.09 -21.43 -0.68
C PRO A 24 -46.77 -20.10 0.02
N GLY A 25 -45.60 -20.06 0.66
CA GLY A 25 -45.03 -18.85 1.25
C GLY A 25 -44.65 -17.85 0.18
N VAL A 26 -45.07 -16.60 0.40
CA VAL A 26 -44.72 -15.40 -0.36
C VAL A 26 -43.20 -15.28 -0.39
N ALA A 27 -42.64 -15.16 -1.60
CA ALA A 27 -41.23 -14.88 -1.81
C ALA A 27 -40.92 -13.46 -1.31
N ASP A 28 -40.26 -13.37 -0.17
CA ASP A 28 -39.73 -12.12 0.36
C ASP A 28 -38.46 -11.78 -0.45
N SER A 29 -38.62 -10.95 -1.47
CA SER A 29 -37.53 -10.43 -2.28
C SER A 29 -36.86 -9.28 -1.53
N THR A 30 -35.91 -9.57 -0.66
CA THR A 30 -34.95 -8.53 -0.24
C THR A 30 -34.00 -8.27 -1.42
N PRO A 31 -33.93 -7.04 -1.95
CA PRO A 31 -32.96 -6.74 -3.00
C PRO A 31 -31.57 -6.72 -2.37
N PHE A 32 -30.67 -7.55 -2.90
CA PHE A 32 -29.24 -7.40 -2.70
C PHE A 32 -28.84 -6.01 -3.23
N SER A 33 -28.71 -5.03 -2.33
CA SER A 33 -28.09 -3.76 -2.69
C SER A 33 -26.63 -4.04 -3.02
N LYS A 34 -26.29 -3.94 -4.31
CA LYS A 34 -24.93 -3.93 -4.82
C LYS A 34 -24.07 -2.98 -3.95
N PRO A 35 -22.85 -3.34 -3.55
CA PRO A 35 -21.98 -2.41 -2.84
C PRO A 35 -21.85 -1.14 -3.70
N SER A 36 -22.18 0.01 -3.09
CA SER A 36 -21.97 1.32 -3.71
C SER A 36 -20.48 1.49 -3.96
N GLU A 37 -20.04 1.31 -5.21
CA GLU A 37 -18.70 1.67 -5.63
C GLU A 37 -18.52 3.17 -5.34
N ALA A 38 -17.56 3.51 -4.47
CA ALA A 38 -17.31 4.90 -4.12
C ALA A 38 -17.06 5.71 -5.41
N PRO A 39 -17.59 6.93 -5.53
CA PRO A 39 -17.47 7.69 -6.76
C PRO A 39 -15.99 7.89 -7.10
N LYS A 40 -15.58 7.38 -8.25
CA LYS A 40 -14.19 7.50 -8.72
C LYS A 40 -13.85 8.98 -8.89
N LEU A 41 -12.96 9.47 -8.03
CA LEU A 41 -12.46 10.84 -8.06
C LEU A 41 -11.19 10.92 -8.91
N LEU A 42 -11.16 11.86 -9.85
CA LEU A 42 -10.04 12.11 -10.74
C LEU A 42 -9.40 13.46 -10.42
N PRO A 43 -8.06 13.56 -10.36
CA PRO A 43 -7.39 14.82 -10.15
C PRO A 43 -7.61 15.73 -11.35
N VAL A 44 -7.92 17.00 -11.09
CA VAL A 44 -8.12 18.02 -12.12
C VAL A 44 -7.39 19.29 -11.75
N LYS A 45 -6.69 19.87 -12.74
CA LYS A 45 -5.93 21.11 -12.57
C LYS A 45 -6.74 22.30 -13.09
N VAL A 46 -7.04 23.24 -12.22
CA VAL A 46 -7.77 24.48 -12.55
C VAL A 46 -6.97 25.66 -11.99
N ALA A 47 -6.71 26.67 -12.83
CA ALA A 47 -5.97 27.88 -12.44
C ALA A 47 -4.63 27.59 -11.73
N GLY A 48 -3.94 26.51 -12.10
CA GLY A 48 -2.63 26.15 -11.56
C GLY A 48 -2.65 25.34 -10.28
N LYS A 49 -3.82 25.07 -9.67
CA LYS A 49 -3.99 24.21 -8.50
C LYS A 49 -4.75 22.93 -8.85
N TYR A 50 -4.54 21.88 -8.08
CA TYR A 50 -5.23 20.61 -8.22
C TYR A 50 -6.37 20.49 -7.21
N GLY A 51 -7.49 19.95 -7.68
CA GLY A 51 -8.61 19.46 -6.91
C GLY A 51 -9.06 18.12 -7.48
N TYR A 52 -10.29 17.70 -7.17
CA TYR A 52 -10.84 16.43 -7.64
C TYR A 52 -12.25 16.59 -8.15
N MET A 53 -12.56 15.85 -9.21
CA MET A 53 -13.87 15.79 -9.83
C MET A 53 -14.37 14.35 -9.91
N ASN A 54 -15.70 14.20 -9.89
CA ASN A 54 -16.32 12.91 -10.16
C ASN A 54 -16.40 12.64 -11.68
N THR A 55 -16.80 11.42 -12.04
CA THR A 55 -16.97 10.99 -13.44
C THR A 55 -18.05 11.74 -14.21
N SER A 56 -18.93 12.47 -13.53
CA SER A 56 -19.97 13.30 -14.14
C SER A 56 -19.49 14.71 -14.47
N GLY A 57 -18.22 15.04 -14.20
CA GLY A 57 -17.67 16.36 -14.49
C GLY A 57 -17.74 17.36 -13.33
N GLN A 58 -18.30 16.98 -12.18
CA GLN A 58 -18.53 17.88 -11.07
C GLN A 58 -17.31 17.93 -10.15
N LEU A 59 -16.89 19.14 -9.76
CA LEU A 59 -15.86 19.32 -8.74
C LEU A 59 -16.40 18.87 -7.37
N VAL A 60 -15.69 17.95 -6.74
CA VAL A 60 -15.98 17.42 -5.39
C VAL A 60 -15.02 18.03 -4.37
N ILE A 61 -13.73 18.13 -4.73
CA ILE A 61 -12.72 18.79 -3.91
C ILE A 61 -12.22 19.98 -4.71
N ASN A 62 -12.39 21.18 -4.17
CA ASN A 62 -11.99 22.39 -4.84
C ASN A 62 -10.46 22.43 -5.07
N PRO A 63 -10.00 23.01 -6.19
CA PRO A 63 -8.58 23.18 -6.47
C PRO A 63 -7.86 23.97 -5.36
N GLN A 64 -6.93 23.32 -4.67
CA GLN A 64 -6.16 23.92 -3.58
C GLN A 64 -4.73 23.39 -3.44
N PHE A 65 -4.42 22.24 -4.04
CA PHE A 65 -3.11 21.59 -3.93
C PHE A 65 -2.16 22.02 -5.05
N ASP A 66 -0.85 22.01 -4.81
CA ASP A 66 0.16 22.32 -5.84
C ASP A 66 0.37 21.14 -6.79
N ALA A 67 0.26 19.91 -6.29
CA ALA A 67 0.10 18.68 -7.06
C ALA A 67 -0.82 17.70 -6.32
N ALA A 68 -1.39 16.75 -7.07
CA ALA A 68 -2.32 15.76 -6.54
C ALA A 68 -2.31 14.52 -7.44
N GLU A 69 -2.30 13.33 -6.83
CA GLU A 69 -2.37 12.05 -7.53
C GLU A 69 -3.78 11.46 -7.50
N ALA A 70 -4.00 10.40 -8.28
CA ALA A 70 -5.25 9.66 -8.23
C ALA A 70 -5.44 8.99 -6.86
N PHE A 71 -6.71 8.76 -6.50
CA PHE A 71 -7.03 7.95 -5.33
C PHE A 71 -6.58 6.50 -5.55
N SER A 72 -5.88 5.94 -4.57
CA SER A 72 -5.58 4.52 -4.44
C SER A 72 -6.00 4.05 -3.05
N GLU A 73 -6.74 2.94 -2.97
CA GLU A 73 -7.23 2.35 -1.71
C GLU A 73 -7.94 3.34 -0.75
N GLY A 74 -8.62 4.35 -1.32
CA GLY A 74 -9.37 5.37 -0.57
C GLY A 74 -8.53 6.54 -0.04
N ARG A 75 -7.29 6.71 -0.53
CA ARG A 75 -6.41 7.84 -0.20
C ARG A 75 -5.81 8.43 -1.46
N ALA A 76 -5.60 9.74 -1.47
CA ALA A 76 -4.83 10.39 -2.53
C ALA A 76 -3.63 11.13 -1.96
N VAL A 77 -2.52 11.01 -2.67
CA VAL A 77 -1.28 11.74 -2.39
C VAL A 77 -1.45 13.18 -2.88
N ILE A 78 -1.15 14.16 -2.03
CA ILE A 78 -1.19 15.58 -2.39
C ILE A 78 0.12 16.24 -1.99
N CYS A 79 0.44 17.33 -2.69
CA CYS A 79 1.59 18.16 -2.42
C CYS A 79 1.18 19.62 -2.22
N ILE A 80 1.76 20.25 -1.20
CA ILE A 80 1.63 21.68 -0.91
C ILE A 80 3.02 22.30 -0.88
N GLY A 81 3.18 23.49 -1.47
CA GLY A 81 4.46 24.14 -1.67
C GLY A 81 5.03 23.84 -3.05
N LYS A 82 6.20 24.40 -3.37
CA LYS A 82 6.83 24.22 -4.68
C LYS A 82 8.35 24.09 -4.55
N PRO A 83 9.01 23.34 -5.45
CA PRO A 83 8.40 22.54 -6.53
C PRO A 83 7.83 21.21 -6.02
N CYS A 84 6.63 20.82 -6.47
CA CYS A 84 6.14 19.45 -6.32
C CYS A 84 6.78 18.61 -7.43
N ASP A 85 8.00 18.15 -7.17
CA ASP A 85 8.72 17.24 -8.04
C ASP A 85 8.62 15.84 -7.43
N TRP A 86 8.19 14.85 -8.22
CA TRP A 86 8.09 13.45 -7.77
C TRP A 86 9.43 12.92 -7.28
N PHE A 87 10.51 13.38 -7.91
CA PHE A 87 11.83 13.02 -7.46
C PHE A 87 12.14 13.68 -6.13
N GLY A 88 11.44 14.71 -5.62
CA GLY A 88 11.66 15.24 -4.28
C GLY A 88 12.78 16.27 -4.20
N LYS A 89 12.99 17.03 -5.30
CA LYS A 89 13.97 18.13 -5.38
C LYS A 89 13.90 19.04 -4.14
N PRO A 90 15.05 19.56 -3.67
CA PRO A 90 15.06 20.49 -2.55
C PRO A 90 14.08 21.65 -2.78
N GLY A 91 13.31 21.94 -1.73
CA GLY A 91 12.30 22.98 -1.75
C GLY A 91 11.37 22.86 -0.54
N ASP A 92 10.41 23.77 -0.49
CA ASP A 92 9.45 23.86 0.63
C ASP A 92 8.24 22.94 0.44
N SER A 93 8.19 22.20 -0.68
CA SER A 93 7.10 21.28 -0.95
C SER A 93 7.10 20.12 0.04
N ARG A 94 5.91 19.75 0.50
CA ARG A 94 5.70 18.56 1.31
C ARG A 94 4.53 17.76 0.77
N TRP A 95 4.64 16.46 0.91
CA TRP A 95 3.64 15.49 0.51
C TRP A 95 2.87 14.98 1.73
N GLY A 96 1.59 14.75 1.53
CA GLY A 96 0.64 14.25 2.53
C GLY A 96 -0.50 13.51 1.85
N TYR A 97 -1.55 13.21 2.62
CA TYR A 97 -2.64 12.37 2.17
C TYR A 97 -3.99 12.94 2.56
N ILE A 98 -4.95 12.80 1.65
CA ILE A 98 -6.36 13.14 1.88
C ILE A 98 -7.26 11.91 1.70
N ASP A 99 -8.44 11.97 2.30
CA ASP A 99 -9.54 11.05 2.01
C ASP A 99 -10.42 11.56 0.85
N GLU A 100 -11.42 10.75 0.46
CA GLU A 100 -12.34 11.04 -0.65
C GLU A 100 -13.23 12.26 -0.41
N THR A 101 -13.32 12.75 0.83
CA THR A 101 -14.03 13.99 1.18
C THR A 101 -13.13 15.22 1.03
N GLY A 102 -11.83 15.02 0.82
CA GLY A 102 -10.82 16.07 0.77
C GLY A 102 -10.25 16.45 2.13
N LYS A 103 -10.58 15.69 3.19
CA LYS A 103 -10.03 15.91 4.53
C LYS A 103 -8.60 15.38 4.59
N MET A 104 -7.72 16.14 5.22
CA MET A 104 -6.35 15.69 5.51
C MET A 104 -6.36 14.48 6.46
N VAL A 105 -5.80 13.38 5.98
CA VAL A 105 -5.48 12.19 6.79
C VAL A 105 -4.07 12.34 7.34
N VAL A 106 -3.15 12.78 6.48
CA VAL A 106 -1.79 13.14 6.86
C VAL A 106 -1.52 14.54 6.33
N THR A 107 -1.30 15.48 7.25
CA THR A 107 -0.87 16.82 6.89
C THR A 107 0.46 16.75 6.13
N PRO A 108 0.64 17.49 5.03
CA PRO A 108 1.89 17.50 4.28
C PRO A 108 3.12 17.73 5.15
N GLN A 109 3.98 16.72 5.22
CA GLN A 109 5.19 16.74 6.05
C GLN A 109 6.33 15.91 5.46
N TYR A 110 6.05 15.01 4.51
CA TYR A 110 7.06 14.15 3.90
C TYR A 110 7.70 14.82 2.69
N GLN A 111 8.95 14.48 2.42
CA GLN A 111 9.67 15.01 1.25
C GLN A 111 9.21 14.33 -0.04
N SER A 112 8.79 13.07 0.04
CA SER A 112 8.00 12.37 -1.00
C SER A 112 7.16 11.26 -0.37
N ALA A 113 6.13 10.83 -1.11
CA ALA A 113 5.14 9.85 -0.67
C ALA A 113 4.58 9.10 -1.89
N SER A 114 4.45 7.77 -1.81
CA SER A 114 3.80 6.96 -2.85
C SER A 114 2.31 6.72 -2.56
N GLY A 115 1.58 6.23 -3.56
CA GLY A 115 0.21 5.78 -3.40
C GLY A 115 0.14 4.52 -2.51
N PHE A 116 -1.04 4.26 -1.95
CA PHE A 116 -1.27 3.03 -1.19
C PHE A 116 -1.36 1.82 -2.11
N LYS A 117 -0.70 0.74 -1.71
CA LYS A 117 -0.76 -0.57 -2.33
C LYS A 117 -0.61 -1.66 -1.28
N GLU A 118 -1.54 -2.60 -1.27
CA GLU A 118 -1.63 -3.66 -0.26
C GLU A 118 -1.73 -3.07 1.18
N GLY A 119 -2.42 -1.94 1.33
CA GLY A 119 -2.67 -1.29 2.62
C GLY A 119 -1.55 -0.41 3.15
N LEU A 120 -0.39 -0.36 2.49
CA LEU A 120 0.76 0.47 2.89
C LEU A 120 1.19 1.42 1.77
N ALA A 121 1.82 2.54 2.15
CA ALA A 121 2.42 3.48 1.22
C ALA A 121 3.83 3.83 1.68
N SER A 122 4.77 3.93 0.72
CA SER A 122 6.13 4.35 1.02
C SER A 122 6.17 5.86 1.27
N ILE A 123 6.91 6.28 2.28
CA ILE A 123 7.18 7.69 2.55
C ILE A 123 8.66 7.92 2.66
N CYS A 124 9.09 9.13 2.37
CA CYS A 124 10.48 9.54 2.48
C CYS A 124 10.63 10.74 3.41
N THR A 125 11.55 10.60 4.35
CA THR A 125 11.95 11.64 5.30
C THR A 125 13.41 12.02 5.06
N GLY A 126 13.72 13.30 5.28
CA GLY A 126 15.08 13.84 5.17
C GLY A 126 15.35 14.61 3.88
N ASP A 127 16.40 15.42 3.91
CA ASP A 127 16.87 16.19 2.75
C ASP A 127 17.58 15.24 1.81
N GLY A 128 16.92 14.85 0.72
CA GLY A 128 17.58 14.05 -0.30
C GLY A 128 16.67 13.14 -1.10
N CYS A 129 15.37 13.00 -0.80
CA CYS A 129 14.50 12.09 -1.56
C CYS A 129 14.51 12.31 -3.08
N SER A 130 15.06 13.47 -3.52
CA SER A 130 15.63 13.87 -4.82
C SER A 130 16.59 12.88 -5.47
N GLY A 131 16.05 12.03 -6.35
CA GLY A 131 16.80 11.41 -7.44
C GLY A 131 16.95 9.90 -7.36
N ASN A 132 17.77 9.36 -8.26
CA ASN A 132 18.02 7.92 -8.36
C ASN A 132 19.06 7.45 -7.33
N ASP A 133 19.88 8.33 -6.77
CA ASP A 133 20.89 8.04 -5.75
C ASP A 133 20.29 8.22 -4.35
N THR A 134 20.49 7.25 -3.46
CA THR A 134 20.12 7.33 -2.05
C THR A 134 21.15 8.07 -1.19
N ALA A 135 21.57 9.26 -1.63
CA ALA A 135 22.54 10.10 -0.94
C ALA A 135 22.24 10.26 0.57
N ALA A 136 23.29 10.41 1.37
CA ALA A 136 23.24 10.35 2.83
C ALA A 136 22.19 11.32 3.43
N GLY A 137 21.27 10.78 4.23
CA GLY A 137 20.15 11.52 4.83
C GLY A 137 18.77 11.08 4.34
N GLN A 138 18.71 10.32 3.25
CA GLN A 138 17.47 9.70 2.79
C GLN A 138 17.10 8.51 3.65
N SER A 139 15.84 8.45 4.04
CA SER A 139 15.28 7.24 4.63
C SER A 139 13.83 7.09 4.22
N ARG A 140 13.53 5.91 3.67
CA ARG A 140 12.20 5.47 3.27
C ARG A 140 11.66 4.47 4.27
N GLY A 141 10.39 4.61 4.56
CA GLY A 141 9.61 3.74 5.43
C GLY A 141 8.19 3.60 4.88
N TYR A 142 7.30 3.03 5.68
CA TYR A 142 5.93 2.77 5.26
C TYR A 142 4.92 3.23 6.31
N ILE A 143 3.81 3.77 5.83
CA ILE A 143 2.65 4.14 6.65
C ILE A 143 1.43 3.31 6.25
N ASP A 144 0.49 3.15 7.18
CA ASP A 144 -0.85 2.64 6.91
C ASP A 144 -1.80 3.75 6.41
N ARG A 145 -3.02 3.36 6.04
CA ARG A 145 -4.05 4.27 5.52
C ARG A 145 -4.54 5.30 6.52
N ASP A 146 -4.24 5.15 7.80
CA ASP A 146 -4.56 6.14 8.83
C ASP A 146 -3.37 7.09 9.09
N GLY A 147 -2.26 6.90 8.37
CA GLY A 147 -1.07 7.73 8.48
C GLY A 147 -0.08 7.26 9.55
N LYS A 148 -0.31 6.10 10.17
CA LYS A 148 0.59 5.57 11.18
C LYS A 148 1.80 4.93 10.51
N VAL A 149 3.00 5.30 10.96
CA VAL A 149 4.24 4.64 10.53
C VAL A 149 4.26 3.19 11.02
N ILE A 150 4.23 2.25 10.08
CA ILE A 150 4.34 0.81 10.34
C ILE A 150 5.79 0.38 10.27
N ILE A 151 6.54 0.89 9.28
CA ILE A 151 7.95 0.60 9.10
C ILE A 151 8.70 1.91 9.14
N GLN A 152 9.58 2.05 10.15
CA GLN A 152 10.33 3.28 10.35
C GLN A 152 11.21 3.60 9.13
N PRO A 153 11.34 4.88 8.76
CA PRO A 153 12.25 5.27 7.70
C PRO A 153 13.68 4.81 8.00
N GLN A 154 14.19 3.91 7.17
CA GLN A 154 15.55 3.37 7.33
C GLN A 154 16.18 2.88 6.02
N PHE A 155 15.39 2.74 4.95
CA PHE A 155 15.86 2.22 3.68
C PHE A 155 16.26 3.35 2.74
N GLY A 156 17.30 3.13 1.92
CA GLY A 156 17.61 4.08 0.85
C GLY A 156 16.53 4.05 -0.24
N ILE A 157 16.18 2.84 -0.68
CA ILE A 157 15.10 2.55 -1.62
C ILE A 157 14.06 1.68 -0.92
N ALA A 158 12.79 1.93 -1.23
CA ALA A 158 11.64 1.14 -0.78
C ALA A 158 10.57 1.22 -1.87
N THR A 159 10.25 0.11 -2.53
CA THR A 159 9.19 0.04 -3.56
C THR A 159 7.82 -0.20 -2.93
N ASP A 160 6.76 -0.11 -3.73
CA ASP A 160 5.44 -0.54 -3.28
C ASP A 160 5.43 -2.06 -3.01
N PHE A 161 4.45 -2.53 -2.25
CA PHE A 161 4.29 -3.98 -2.04
C PHE A 161 3.69 -4.64 -3.28
N HIS A 162 4.31 -5.76 -3.68
CA HIS A 162 3.87 -6.62 -4.76
C HIS A 162 3.84 -8.07 -4.29
N GLU A 163 2.64 -8.64 -4.27
CA GLU A 163 2.38 -10.00 -3.86
C GLU A 163 2.88 -10.34 -2.44
N GLY A 164 2.79 -9.36 -1.54
CA GLY A 164 3.16 -9.45 -0.14
C GLY A 164 4.61 -9.09 0.21
N LEU A 165 5.42 -8.70 -0.77
CA LEU A 165 6.82 -8.32 -0.56
C LEU A 165 7.12 -6.95 -1.18
N ALA A 166 7.97 -6.18 -0.52
CA ALA A 166 8.52 -4.95 -1.09
C ALA A 166 10.04 -5.04 -1.20
N GLN A 167 10.58 -4.54 -2.31
CA GLN A 167 12.01 -4.41 -2.49
C GLN A 167 12.52 -3.23 -1.66
N VAL A 168 13.54 -3.48 -0.86
CA VAL A 168 14.21 -2.44 -0.09
C VAL A 168 15.71 -2.51 -0.27
N CYS A 169 16.37 -1.35 -0.12
CA CYS A 169 17.82 -1.27 -0.18
C CYS A 169 18.42 -0.70 1.10
N ILE A 170 19.48 -1.35 1.57
CA ILE A 170 20.31 -0.90 2.69
C ILE A 170 21.65 -0.40 2.16
N GLY A 171 22.04 0.81 2.57
CA GLY A 171 23.26 1.48 2.12
C GLY A 171 23.00 2.52 1.04
N LYS A 172 24.03 2.86 0.26
CA LYS A 172 23.90 3.75 -0.89
C LYS A 172 23.44 2.94 -2.09
N CYS A 173 22.33 3.30 -2.70
CA CYS A 173 21.68 2.54 -3.74
C CYS A 173 21.36 3.47 -4.90
N ASP A 174 21.35 2.91 -6.10
CA ASP A 174 20.88 3.59 -7.30
C ASP A 174 20.19 2.55 -8.17
N TRP A 175 19.11 2.97 -8.81
CA TRP A 175 18.37 2.18 -9.80
C TRP A 175 19.20 1.89 -11.06
N THR A 176 20.27 2.66 -11.27
CA THR A 176 21.18 2.52 -12.40
C THR A 176 22.15 1.37 -12.16
N GLU A 177 22.05 0.31 -12.97
CA GLU A 177 23.02 -0.78 -12.98
C GLU A 177 24.43 -0.23 -13.24
N GLY A 178 25.41 -0.66 -12.44
CA GLY A 178 26.81 -0.23 -12.60
C GLY A 178 27.15 1.14 -11.99
N SER A 179 26.22 1.78 -11.26
CA SER A 179 26.39 3.07 -10.56
C SER A 179 27.53 3.12 -9.52
N GLY A 180 28.22 2.00 -9.26
CA GLY A 180 29.33 1.94 -8.32
C GLY A 180 28.92 1.92 -6.85
N TYR A 181 27.66 2.21 -6.51
CA TYR A 181 27.18 2.19 -5.11
C TYR A 181 27.12 0.77 -4.52
N ASN A 182 27.40 0.65 -3.22
CA ASN A 182 27.59 -0.64 -2.53
C ASN A 182 26.39 -1.08 -1.69
N GLY A 183 25.24 -0.43 -1.84
CA GLY A 183 24.01 -0.83 -1.20
C GLY A 183 23.55 -2.19 -1.69
N LYS A 184 22.79 -2.88 -0.85
CA LYS A 184 22.27 -4.21 -1.14
C LYS A 184 20.77 -4.23 -1.04
N PHE A 185 20.17 -4.90 -2.01
CA PHE A 185 18.74 -5.10 -2.12
C PHE A 185 18.31 -6.41 -1.47
N GLY A 186 17.19 -6.34 -0.76
CA GLY A 186 16.49 -7.45 -0.15
C GLY A 186 14.99 -7.20 -0.19
N PHE A 187 14.23 -8.07 0.48
CA PHE A 187 12.78 -8.01 0.46
C PHE A 187 12.22 -8.14 1.86
N ILE A 188 11.23 -7.29 2.15
CA ILE A 188 10.52 -7.26 3.43
C ILE A 188 9.05 -7.60 3.26
N ASP A 189 8.43 -8.11 4.32
CA ASP A 189 6.97 -8.22 4.44
C ASP A 189 6.33 -6.89 4.90
N HIS A 190 4.99 -6.87 5.01
CA HIS A 190 4.24 -5.68 5.46
C HIS A 190 4.54 -5.24 6.89
N THR A 191 5.21 -6.07 7.69
CA THR A 191 5.64 -5.72 9.05
C THR A 191 7.04 -5.12 9.09
N GLY A 192 7.77 -5.17 7.97
CA GLY A 192 9.15 -4.73 7.85
C GLY A 192 10.18 -5.82 8.16
N HIS A 193 9.77 -7.07 8.33
CA HIS A 193 10.70 -8.18 8.51
C HIS A 193 11.29 -8.59 7.17
N PHE A 194 12.61 -8.78 7.14
CA PHE A 194 13.28 -9.34 5.96
C PHE A 194 12.87 -10.79 5.76
N ILE A 195 12.20 -11.05 4.65
CA ILE A 195 12.01 -12.41 4.12
C ILE A 195 13.27 -12.83 3.36
N ILE A 196 13.90 -11.87 2.66
CA ILE A 196 15.14 -12.06 1.94
C ILE A 196 16.10 -10.94 2.36
N ASN A 197 17.20 -11.32 3.00
CA ASN A 197 18.18 -10.35 3.49
C ASN A 197 18.79 -9.53 2.34
N PRO A 198 19.22 -8.29 2.62
CA PRO A 198 19.81 -7.43 1.62
C PRO A 198 21.21 -7.93 1.23
N ILE A 199 21.29 -8.71 0.16
CA ILE A 199 22.54 -9.33 -0.32
C ILE A 199 22.79 -9.12 -1.82
N TYR A 200 21.77 -8.69 -2.57
CA TYR A 200 21.86 -8.53 -4.02
C TYR A 200 22.32 -7.12 -4.40
N ASP A 201 23.07 -7.00 -5.49
CA ASP A 201 23.50 -5.71 -6.03
C ASP A 201 22.36 -4.97 -6.74
N ASN A 202 21.38 -5.71 -7.26
CA ASN A 202 20.11 -5.17 -7.75
C ASN A 202 19.00 -6.21 -7.57
N ALA A 203 17.75 -5.76 -7.53
CA ALA A 203 16.59 -6.61 -7.58
C ALA A 203 15.45 -5.94 -8.37
N GLY A 204 14.52 -6.72 -8.90
CA GLY A 204 13.23 -6.24 -9.38
C GLY A 204 12.12 -6.58 -8.40
N ASP A 205 10.94 -6.00 -8.60
CA ASP A 205 9.74 -6.36 -7.85
C ASP A 205 9.31 -7.81 -8.14
N PHE A 206 8.52 -8.38 -7.22
CA PHE A 206 7.92 -9.70 -7.42
C PHE A 206 6.76 -9.62 -8.40
N GLU A 207 6.79 -10.45 -9.43
CA GLU A 207 5.72 -10.65 -10.40
C GLU A 207 5.57 -12.14 -10.72
N ASN A 208 4.34 -12.65 -10.63
CA ASN A 208 4.01 -14.06 -10.81
C ASN A 208 4.87 -15.00 -9.94
N GLY A 209 5.16 -14.57 -8.71
CA GLY A 209 5.96 -15.33 -7.75
C GLY A 209 7.48 -15.33 -7.98
N LEU A 210 7.99 -14.55 -8.93
CA LEU A 210 9.42 -14.42 -9.21
C LEU A 210 9.89 -12.97 -9.12
N ALA A 211 11.12 -12.77 -8.67
CA ALA A 211 11.81 -11.49 -8.76
C ALA A 211 13.16 -11.69 -9.47
N SER A 212 13.53 -10.74 -10.33
CA SER A 212 14.89 -10.71 -10.90
C SER A 212 15.87 -10.21 -9.85
N ILE A 213 17.10 -10.75 -9.86
CA ILE A 213 18.19 -10.30 -9.01
C ILE A 213 19.47 -10.16 -9.81
N THR A 214 20.36 -9.30 -9.36
CA THR A 214 21.71 -9.16 -9.91
C THR A 214 22.73 -9.29 -8.79
N VAL A 215 23.78 -10.06 -9.03
CA VAL A 215 24.96 -10.18 -8.17
C VAL A 215 26.18 -9.72 -8.97
N GLY A 216 27.05 -8.91 -8.38
CA GLY A 216 28.17 -8.31 -9.10
C GLY A 216 27.77 -7.05 -9.88
N LYS A 217 28.74 -6.48 -10.60
CA LYS A 217 28.63 -5.18 -11.26
C LYS A 217 29.36 -5.19 -12.60
N GLY A 218 28.96 -4.30 -13.50
CA GLY A 218 29.60 -4.14 -14.81
C GLY A 218 29.51 -5.43 -15.64
N ASP A 219 30.58 -5.74 -16.36
CA ASP A 219 30.64 -6.93 -17.24
C ASP A 219 30.57 -8.26 -16.47
N ASP A 220 30.89 -8.26 -15.17
CA ASP A 220 30.79 -9.43 -14.29
C ASP A 220 29.40 -9.58 -13.65
N ALA A 221 28.46 -8.67 -13.94
CA ALA A 221 27.13 -8.69 -13.38
C ALA A 221 26.35 -9.93 -13.83
N LYS A 222 25.78 -10.60 -12.85
CA LYS A 222 25.17 -11.91 -12.97
C LYS A 222 23.70 -11.79 -12.61
N ARG A 223 22.81 -11.92 -13.60
CA ARG A 223 21.34 -11.81 -13.42
C ARG A 223 20.69 -13.16 -13.15
N GLY A 224 19.81 -13.26 -12.18
CA GLY A 224 19.11 -14.48 -11.79
C GLY A 224 17.64 -14.22 -11.49
N TYR A 225 16.90 -15.29 -11.14
CA TYR A 225 15.55 -15.17 -10.58
C TYR A 225 15.46 -15.92 -9.26
N ILE A 226 14.73 -15.34 -8.32
CA ILE A 226 14.39 -15.95 -7.02
C ILE A 226 12.88 -16.07 -6.88
N ASP A 227 12.44 -17.06 -6.10
CA ASP A 227 11.07 -17.11 -5.60
C ASP A 227 10.88 -16.27 -4.32
N LYS A 228 9.65 -16.17 -3.82
CA LYS A 228 9.29 -15.40 -2.63
C LYS A 228 9.98 -15.83 -1.33
N THR A 229 10.57 -17.03 -1.32
CA THR A 229 11.36 -17.52 -0.16
C THR A 229 12.84 -17.13 -0.27
N GLY A 230 13.24 -16.54 -1.39
CA GLY A 230 14.64 -16.22 -1.70
C GLY A 230 15.39 -17.37 -2.38
N LYS A 231 14.73 -18.47 -2.70
CA LYS A 231 15.39 -19.59 -3.38
C LYS A 231 15.64 -19.20 -4.84
N VAL A 232 16.88 -19.34 -5.27
CA VAL A 232 17.27 -19.11 -6.67
C VAL A 232 16.62 -20.17 -7.56
N VAL A 233 15.71 -19.73 -8.43
CA VAL A 233 14.99 -20.56 -9.40
C VAL A 233 15.78 -20.67 -10.70
N TRP A 234 16.47 -19.59 -11.07
CA TRP A 234 17.39 -19.59 -12.21
C TRP A 234 18.67 -18.87 -11.81
N GLN A 235 19.80 -19.58 -11.93
CA GLN A 235 21.09 -19.03 -11.56
C GLN A 235 21.60 -18.08 -12.64
N PRO A 236 22.29 -17.02 -12.24
CA PRO A 236 23.02 -16.21 -13.19
C PRO A 236 24.14 -17.01 -13.86
N SER A 237 23.91 -17.40 -15.11
CA SER A 237 24.92 -17.96 -16.00
C SER A 237 25.62 -16.86 -16.80
N ASN A 238 26.92 -17.03 -17.02
CA ASN A 238 27.71 -16.23 -17.95
C ASN A 238 27.25 -16.43 -19.40
#